data_AF-A0A1F6MB41-F1
#
_entry.id   AF-A0A1F6MB41-F1
#
_cell.length_a   1.000
_cell.length_b   1.000
_cell.length_c   1.000
_cell.angle_alpha   90.00
_cell.angle_beta   90.00
_cell.angle_gamma   90.00
#
_symmetry.space_group_name_H-M   'P 1'
#
loop_
_entity.id
_entity.type
_entity.pdbx_description
1 polymer ?
#
loop_
_entity_poly.entity_id
_entity_poly.type
_entity_poly.pdbx_seq_one_letter_code
_entity_poly.pdbx_strand_id
1 'polypeptide(L)'
;MSGAYESLLREYGTTPSHSSKSSPWQNGYQESFYSQFKLELGNPNRFTHIGELIEAIHQQIAYYNHRRIHSALRMPPVLFKQKQQLKYAAITAT
;
A
#
# COMPACT_ATOMS: atom_id res chain seq x y z
N MET A 1 -14.38 4.92 -16.88
CA MET A 1 -14.46 5.14 -15.42
C MET A 1 -15.93 5.08 -15.02
N SER A 2 -16.25 4.53 -13.85
CA SER A 2 -17.63 4.50 -13.37
C SER A 2 -18.00 5.87 -12.81
N GLY A 3 -19.12 6.45 -13.26
CA GLY A 3 -19.58 7.77 -12.76
C GLY A 3 -19.81 7.79 -11.25
N ALA A 4 -20.20 6.66 -10.65
CA ALA A 4 -20.37 6.54 -9.21
C ALA A 4 -19.03 6.64 -8.45
N TYR A 5 -17.96 6.04 -9.00
CA TYR A 5 -16.63 6.08 -8.40
C TYR A 5 -16.03 7.50 -8.43
N GLU A 6 -16.16 8.19 -9.57
CA GLU A 6 -15.67 9.57 -9.72
C GLU A 6 -16.44 10.55 -8.81
N SER A 7 -17.74 10.34 -8.65
CA SER A 7 -18.58 11.14 -7.75
C SER A 7 -18.12 10.99 -6.30
N LEU A 8 -17.86 9.75 -5.87
CA LEU A 8 -17.36 9.45 -4.53
C LEU A 8 -16.00 10.12 -4.27
N LEU A 9 -15.06 10.00 -5.20
CA LEU A 9 -13.74 10.64 -5.06
C LEU A 9 -13.86 12.17 -4.93
N ARG A 10 -14.75 12.78 -5.72
CA ARG A 10 -15.01 14.22 -5.66
C ARG A 10 -15.62 14.64 -4.33
N GLU A 11 -16.55 13.86 -3.78
CA GLU A 11 -17.15 14.10 -2.47
C GLU A 11 -16.10 14.15 -1.35
N TYR A 12 -15.11 13.25 -1.40
CA TYR A 12 -13.99 13.23 -0.45
C TYR A 12 -12.81 14.14 -0.84
N GLY A 13 -12.95 15.00 -1.86
CA GLY A 13 -11.87 15.89 -2.29
C GLY A 13 -10.60 15.17 -2.77
N THR A 14 -10.73 13.92 -3.23
CA THR A 14 -9.61 13.07 -3.64
C THR A 14 -9.44 13.10 -5.15
N THR A 15 -8.25 13.46 -5.62
CA THR A 15 -7.90 13.41 -7.05
C THR A 15 -7.49 11.99 -7.45
N PRO A 16 -8.16 11.35 -8.44
CA PRO A 16 -7.76 10.04 -8.91
C PRO A 16 -6.37 10.06 -9.55
N SER A 17 -5.51 9.10 -9.18
CA SER A 17 -4.13 8.99 -9.68
C SER A 17 -3.95 7.77 -10.60
N HIS A 18 -4.75 7.70 -11.66
CA HIS A 18 -4.65 6.59 -12.62
C HIS A 18 -3.42 6.73 -13.51
N SER A 19 -2.76 5.61 -13.82
CA SER A 19 -1.75 5.56 -14.86
C SER A 19 -2.35 5.91 -16.22
N SER A 20 -1.57 6.56 -17.06
CA SER A 20 -1.91 6.84 -18.45
C SER A 20 -2.20 5.53 -19.19
N LYS A 21 -3.08 5.61 -20.19
CA LYS A 21 -3.43 4.47 -21.02
C LYS A 21 -2.17 3.86 -21.64
N SER A 22 -2.04 2.54 -21.54
CA SER A 22 -0.89 1.78 -22.07
C SER A 22 0.46 2.12 -21.40
N SER A 23 0.45 2.57 -20.14
CA SER A 23 1.66 2.93 -19.39
C SER A 23 1.89 2.07 -18.13
N PRO A 24 2.12 0.74 -18.27
CA PRO A 24 2.31 -0.16 -17.12
C PRO A 24 3.50 0.21 -16.22
N TRP A 25 4.55 0.81 -16.78
CA TRP A 25 5.73 1.25 -16.02
C TRP A 25 5.41 2.28 -14.92
N GLN A 26 4.29 3.00 -15.02
CA GLN A 26 3.86 3.94 -13.98
C GLN A 26 3.34 3.25 -12.71
N ASN A 27 3.00 1.96 -12.79
CA ASN A 27 2.45 1.17 -11.70
C ASN A 27 3.48 0.22 -11.04
N GLY A 28 4.77 0.33 -11.43
CA GLY A 28 5.81 -0.62 -11.03
C GLY A 28 5.98 -0.79 -9.52
N TYR A 29 5.77 0.27 -8.73
CA TYR A 29 5.83 0.16 -7.26
C TYR A 29 4.76 -0.75 -6.68
N GLN A 30 3.52 -0.62 -7.16
CA GLN A 30 2.39 -1.41 -6.69
C GLN A 30 2.52 -2.87 -7.15
N GLU A 31 2.98 -3.09 -8.38
CA GLU A 31 3.25 -4.42 -8.91
C GLU A 31 4.37 -5.13 -8.16
N SER A 32 5.45 -4.43 -7.85
CA SER A 32 6.54 -4.94 -7.03
C SER A 32 6.06 -5.34 -5.64
N PHE A 33 5.22 -4.51 -5.01
CA PHE A 33 4.59 -4.83 -3.73
C PHE A 33 3.77 -6.11 -3.81
N TYR A 34 2.82 -6.22 -4.74
CA TYR A 34 1.95 -7.40 -4.83
C TYR A 34 2.69 -8.67 -5.20
N SER A 35 3.76 -8.57 -6.00
CA SER A 35 4.63 -9.71 -6.30
C SER A 35 5.25 -10.28 -5.03
N GLN A 36 5.86 -9.44 -4.21
CA GLN A 36 6.46 -9.87 -2.94
C GLN A 36 5.40 -10.31 -1.92
N PHE A 37 4.28 -9.59 -1.82
CA PHE A 37 3.20 -9.93 -0.91
C PHE A 37 2.65 -11.33 -1.18
N LYS A 38 2.43 -11.71 -2.44
CA LYS A 38 1.95 -13.05 -2.80
C LYS A 38 2.98 -14.14 -2.48
N LEU A 39 4.27 -13.86 -2.70
CA LEU A 39 5.35 -14.77 -2.35
C LEU A 39 5.43 -15.00 -0.83
N GLU A 40 5.36 -13.92 -0.04
CA GLU A 40 5.43 -13.96 1.42
C GLU A 40 4.15 -14.60 2.03
N LEU A 41 2.96 -14.28 1.51
CA LEU A 41 1.69 -14.85 1.97
C LEU A 41 1.56 -16.35 1.64
N GLY A 42 2.18 -16.80 0.55
CA GLY A 42 2.13 -18.16 0.06
C GLY A 42 0.80 -18.52 -0.62
N ASN A 43 0.56 -19.83 -0.81
CA ASN A 43 -0.64 -20.32 -1.48
C ASN A 43 -1.90 -20.09 -0.61
N PRO A 44 -2.89 -19.29 -1.06
CA PRO A 44 -4.12 -19.04 -0.31
C PRO A 44 -4.98 -20.30 -0.10
N ASN A 45 -4.83 -21.32 -0.93
CA ASN A 45 -5.60 -22.58 -0.81
C ASN A 45 -5.13 -23.45 0.37
N ARG A 46 -4.11 -23.01 1.14
CA ARG A 46 -3.68 -23.68 2.37
C ARG A 46 -4.62 -23.45 3.56
N PHE A 47 -5.51 -22.46 3.45
CA PHE A 47 -6.47 -22.10 4.49
C PHE A 47 -7.78 -22.84 4.26
N THR A 48 -8.34 -23.41 5.32
CA THR A 48 -9.60 -24.16 5.24
C THR A 48 -10.79 -23.21 5.31
N HIS A 49 -10.66 -22.15 6.13
CA HIS A 49 -11.70 -21.15 6.32
C HIS A 49 -11.25 -19.78 5.83
N ILE A 50 -12.20 -19.03 5.26
CA ILE A 50 -11.94 -17.64 4.82
C ILE A 50 -11.43 -16.76 5.96
N GLY A 51 -11.86 -17.02 7.20
CA GLY A 51 -11.39 -16.30 8.38
C GLY A 51 -9.88 -16.44 8.60
N GLU A 52 -9.32 -17.62 8.36
CA GLU A 52 -7.87 -17.87 8.50
C GLU A 52 -7.08 -17.12 7.42
N LEU A 53 -7.61 -17.06 6.18
CA LEU A 53 -7.00 -16.28 5.11
C LEU A 53 -7.03 -14.79 5.44
N ILE A 54 -8.15 -14.27 5.95
CA ILE A 54 -8.28 -12.87 6.37
C ILE A 54 -7.26 -12.58 7.47
N GLU A 55 -7.19 -13.43 8.50
CA GLU A 55 -6.21 -13.27 9.58
C GLU A 55 -4.77 -13.25 9.04
N ALA A 56 -4.41 -14.20 8.18
CA ALA A 56 -3.07 -14.25 7.58
C ALA A 56 -2.74 -12.99 6.77
N ILE A 57 -3.70 -12.45 6.01
CA ILE A 57 -3.53 -11.19 5.28
C ILE A 57 -3.29 -10.04 6.25
N HIS A 58 -4.08 -9.94 7.32
CA HIS A 58 -3.91 -8.90 8.34
C HIS A 58 -2.55 -9.00 9.04
N GLN A 59 -2.12 -10.20 9.40
CA GLN A 59 -0.81 -10.45 9.99
C GLN A 59 0.31 -10.05 9.02
N GLN A 60 0.18 -10.37 7.72
CA GLN A 60 1.17 -9.99 6.71
C GLN A 60 1.26 -8.47 6.53
N ILE A 61 0.13 -7.76 6.50
CA ILE A 61 0.09 -6.30 6.41
C ILE A 61 0.71 -5.66 7.65
N ALA A 62 0.40 -6.18 8.85
CA ALA A 62 1.01 -5.72 10.09
C ALA A 62 2.53 -5.93 10.11
N TYR A 63 2.99 -7.11 9.69
CA TYR A 63 4.42 -7.38 9.53
C TYR A 63 5.08 -6.40 8.54
N TYR A 64 4.50 -6.24 7.35
CA TYR A 64 5.02 -5.37 6.30
C TYR A 64 5.17 -3.93 6.79
N ASN A 65 4.15 -3.38 7.43
CA ASN A 65 4.14 -1.98 7.85
C ASN A 65 5.04 -1.70 9.05
N HIS A 66 5.11 -2.63 10.01
CA HIS A 66 5.72 -2.37 11.31
C HIS A 66 7.09 -3.01 11.51
N ARG A 67 7.44 -4.06 10.77
CA ARG A 67 8.66 -4.85 11.01
C ARG A 67 9.56 -5.01 9.78
N ARG A 68 9.00 -5.07 8.58
CA ARG A 68 9.76 -5.34 7.34
C ARG A 68 10.74 -4.22 7.02
N ILE A 69 12.03 -4.54 6.91
CA ILE A 69 13.05 -3.58 6.49
C ILE A 69 13.10 -3.53 4.96
N HIS A 70 12.86 -2.35 4.40
CA HIS A 70 13.01 -2.11 2.97
C HIS A 70 14.44 -1.69 2.64
N SER A 71 15.05 -2.27 1.60
CA SER A 71 16.39 -1.87 1.14
C SER A 71 16.47 -0.38 0.78
N ALA A 72 15.42 0.15 0.14
CA ALA A 72 15.31 1.56 -0.23
C ALA A 72 15.13 2.50 0.97
N LEU A 73 14.41 2.07 2.01
CA LEU A 73 14.09 2.91 3.17
C LEU A 73 15.08 2.73 4.33
N ARG A 74 15.76 1.57 4.38
CA ARG A 74 16.57 1.08 5.51
C ARG A 74 15.84 1.07 6.86
N MET A 75 14.50 1.02 6.83
CA MET A 75 13.62 0.99 8.01
C MET A 75 12.23 0.44 7.64
N PRO A 76 11.37 0.14 8.63
CA PRO A 76 9.97 -0.18 8.39
C PRO A 76 9.16 1.00 7.82
N PRO A 77 8.14 0.73 6.98
CA PRO A 77 7.30 1.77 6.38
C PRO A 77 6.67 2.74 7.39
N VAL A 78 6.25 2.25 8.56
CA VAL A 78 5.66 3.10 9.60
C VAL A 78 6.64 4.17 10.10
N LEU A 79 7.91 3.82 10.31
CA LEU A 79 8.93 4.76 10.76
C LEU A 79 9.27 5.76 9.66
N PHE A 80 9.33 5.29 8.41
CA PHE A 80 9.52 6.18 7.27
C PHE A 80 8.39 7.21 7.18
N LYS A 81 7.14 6.78 7.31
CA LYS A 81 5.97 7.68 7.31
C LYS A 81 6.07 8.73 8.42
N GLN A 82 6.37 8.33 9.65
CA GLN A 82 6.55 9.25 10.78
C GLN A 82 7.62 10.30 10.49
N LYS A 83 8.78 9.87 9.97
CA LYS A 83 9.88 10.78 9.61
C LYS A 83 9.46 11.78 8.52
N GLN A 84 8.72 11.34 7.50
CA GLN A 84 8.21 12.25 6.47
C GLN A 84 7.20 13.24 7.05
N GLN A 85 6.29 12.81 7.91
CA GLN A 85 5.29 13.69 8.55
C GLN A 85 5.95 14.80 9.37
N LEU A 86 6.97 14.46 10.17
CA LEU A 86 7.74 15.44 10.93
C LEU A 86 8.43 16.46 10.01
N LYS A 87 9.01 15.97 8.89
CA LYS A 87 9.63 16.84 7.88
C LYS A 87 8.62 17.80 7.25
N TYR A 88 7.45 17.31 6.86
CA TYR A 88 6.39 18.14 6.28
C TYR A 88 5.89 19.18 7.29
N ALA A 89 5.63 18.78 8.53
CA ALA A 89 5.17 19.68 9.59
C ALA A 89 6.16 20.82 9.84
N ALA A 90 7.47 20.54 9.83
CA ALA A 90 8.51 21.55 9.98
C ALA A 90 8.54 22.56 8.81
N ILE A 91 8.31 22.08 7.57
CA ILE A 91 8.25 22.94 6.38
C ILE A 91 7.01 23.84 6.42
N THR A 92 5.85 23.31 6.80
CA THR A 92 4.58 24.07 6.82
C THR A 92 4.44 25.03 7.99
N ALA A 93 5.29 24.90 9.02
CA ALA A 93 5.31 25.80 10.17
C ALA A 93 6.22 27.04 9.97
N THR A 94 6.91 27.12 8.82
CA THR A 94 7.74 28.26 8.41
C THR A 94 7.00 29.06 7.34
#